data_AF-A0A6G1E8U9-F1
#
_entry.id   AF-A0A6G1E8U9-F1
#
_cell.length_a   1.000
_cell.length_b   1.000
_cell.length_c   1.000
_cell.angle_alpha   90.00
_cell.angle_beta   90.00
_cell.angle_gamma   90.00
#
_symmetry.space_group_name_H-M   'P 1'
#
loop_
_entity.id
_entity.type
_entity.pdbx_description
1 polymer ?
#
loop_
_entity_poly.entity_id
_entity_poly.type
_entity_poly.pdbx_seq_one_letter_code
_entity_poly.pdbx_strand_id
1 'polypeptide(L)'
;MEMLYLISFKCYHDTSAVTDELVQFILQPGLDPGAVDVFLEFICYSGGPLPEELLPRVKCPVLVAWGEKDPWEPLELGRAYASFDTVEDFVVLPNAGNCPQVLMKHLTL
;
A
#
# COMPACT_ATOMS: atom_id res chain seq x y z
N MET A 1 -1.94 21.32 0.68
CA MET A 1 -2.21 20.66 -0.62
C MET A 1 -0.93 20.26 -1.34
N GLU A 2 0.02 21.16 -1.59
CA GLU A 2 1.27 20.84 -2.33
C GLU A 2 2.04 19.64 -1.78
N MET A 3 2.16 19.50 -0.45
CA MET A 3 2.80 18.34 0.18
C MET A 3 2.09 17.01 -0.15
N LEU A 4 0.76 17.01 -0.24
CA LEU A 4 -0.03 15.80 -0.55
C LEU A 4 0.14 15.39 -2.02
N TYR A 5 0.26 16.36 -2.94
CA TYR A 5 0.63 16.09 -4.32
C TYR A 5 2.05 15.50 -4.40
N LEU A 6 3.03 16.08 -3.70
CA LEU A 6 4.40 15.58 -3.70
C LEU A 6 4.51 14.13 -3.20
N ILE A 7 3.72 13.78 -2.18
CA ILE A 7 3.67 12.40 -1.67
C ILE A 7 2.97 11.50 -2.69
N SER A 8 1.81 11.91 -3.22
CA SER A 8 1.09 11.13 -4.23
C SER A 8 1.94 10.84 -5.47
N PHE A 9 2.69 11.83 -5.98
CA PHE A 9 3.61 11.62 -7.12
C PHE A 9 4.75 10.65 -6.82
N LYS A 10 5.03 10.35 -5.55
CA LYS A 10 5.97 9.29 -5.16
C LYS A 10 5.24 7.97 -4.91
N CYS A 11 4.03 7.97 -4.37
CA CYS A 11 3.24 6.74 -4.19
C CYS A 11 2.93 6.05 -5.52
N TYR A 12 2.67 6.83 -6.56
CA TYR A 12 2.22 6.34 -7.85
C TYR A 12 3.34 6.47 -8.88
N HIS A 13 3.64 5.38 -9.57
CA HIS A 13 4.62 5.39 -10.65
C HIS A 13 4.13 6.21 -11.85
N ASP A 14 2.87 6.03 -12.25
CA ASP A 14 2.23 6.85 -13.26
C ASP A 14 1.69 8.14 -12.63
N THR A 15 2.43 9.23 -12.81
CA THR A 15 2.05 10.54 -12.28
C THR A 15 0.82 11.13 -12.96
N SER A 16 0.46 10.68 -14.17
CA SER A 16 -0.79 11.09 -14.83
C SER A 16 -2.03 10.58 -14.10
N ALA A 17 -1.87 9.54 -13.28
CA ALA A 17 -2.93 9.00 -12.44
C ALA A 17 -3.20 9.85 -11.18
N VAL A 18 -2.33 10.81 -10.85
CA VAL A 18 -2.52 11.74 -9.73
C VAL A 18 -3.42 12.89 -10.17
N THR A 19 -4.72 12.67 -10.09
CA THR A 19 -5.75 13.67 -10.39
C THR A 19 -6.14 14.48 -9.15
N ASP A 20 -6.73 15.66 -9.35
CA ASP A 20 -7.28 16.46 -8.24
C ASP A 20 -8.35 15.70 -7.46
N GLU A 21 -9.15 14.88 -8.15
CA GLU A 21 -10.13 13.99 -7.55
C GLU A 21 -9.47 12.98 -6.62
N LEU A 22 -8.39 12.32 -7.06
CA LEU A 22 -7.64 11.38 -6.23
C LEU A 22 -7.04 12.07 -5.00
N VAL A 23 -6.43 13.24 -5.17
CA VAL A 23 -5.87 14.01 -4.05
C VAL A 23 -6.97 14.40 -3.08
N GLN A 24 -8.15 14.77 -3.57
CA GLN A 24 -9.30 15.09 -2.74
C GLN A 24 -9.80 13.87 -1.96
N PHE A 25 -9.85 12.69 -2.56
CA PHE A 25 -10.23 11.46 -1.86
C PHE A 25 -9.28 11.12 -0.70
N ILE A 26 -7.98 11.39 -0.85
CA ILE A 26 -7.01 11.19 0.22
C ILE A 26 -7.12 12.30 1.28
N LEU A 27 -7.37 13.54 0.85
CA LEU A 27 -7.42 14.71 1.75
C LEU A 27 -8.64 14.70 2.65
N GLN A 28 -9.83 14.38 2.12
CA GLN A 28 -11.10 14.55 2.83
C GLN A 28 -11.16 13.81 4.17
N PRO A 29 -10.79 12.51 4.27
CA PRO A 29 -10.76 11.81 5.55
C PRO A 29 -9.81 12.45 6.56
N GLY A 30 -8.75 13.10 6.09
CA GLY A 30 -7.79 13.81 6.94
C GLY A 30 -8.30 15.13 7.53
N LEU A 31 -9.47 15.60 7.10
CA LEU A 31 -10.13 16.81 7.61
C LEU A 31 -11.25 16.51 8.60
N ASP A 32 -11.63 15.23 8.77
CA ASP A 32 -12.68 14.84 9.69
C ASP A 32 -12.25 15.05 11.16
N PRO A 33 -13.18 15.43 12.05
CA PRO A 33 -12.90 15.49 13.48
C PRO A 33 -12.34 14.15 13.99
N GLY A 34 -11.16 14.18 14.63
CA GLY A 34 -10.45 12.98 15.11
C GLY A 34 -9.43 12.40 14.14
N ALA A 35 -9.30 12.93 12.92
CA ALA A 35 -8.30 12.45 11.96
C ALA A 35 -6.86 12.56 12.48
N VAL A 36 -6.55 13.62 13.24
CA VAL A 36 -5.23 13.82 13.85
C VAL A 36 -4.88 12.67 14.80
N ASP A 37 -5.83 12.17 15.58
CA ASP A 37 -5.58 11.07 16.52
C ASP A 37 -5.24 9.78 15.76
N VAL A 38 -5.97 9.49 14.67
CA VAL A 38 -5.70 8.34 13.78
C VAL A 38 -4.31 8.46 13.12
N PHE A 39 -3.96 9.65 12.63
CA PHE A 39 -2.63 9.88 12.04
C PHE A 39 -1.51 9.71 13.07
N LEU A 40 -1.69 10.22 14.29
CA LEU A 40 -0.72 10.07 15.38
C LEU A 40 -0.58 8.60 15.81
N GLU A 41 -1.69 7.86 15.88
CA GLU A 41 -1.64 6.43 16.17
C GLU A 41 -0.85 5.69 15.08
N PHE A 42 -1.10 5.97 13.80
CA PHE A 42 -0.36 5.34 12.71
C PHE A 42 1.15 5.64 12.72
N ILE A 43 1.56 6.90 12.94
CA ILE A 43 2.98 7.28 12.87
C ILE A 43 3.75 7.05 14.17
N CYS A 44 3.08 7.09 15.33
CA CYS A 44 3.72 6.96 16.64
C CYS A 44 3.56 5.57 17.26
N TYR A 45 2.55 4.79 16.85
CA TYR A 45 2.27 3.47 17.39
C TYR A 45 2.32 2.40 16.31
N SER A 46 3.47 1.72 16.19
CA SER A 46 3.65 0.51 15.38
C SER A 46 3.54 -0.78 16.22
N GLY A 47 2.68 -0.79 17.25
CA GLY A 47 2.62 -1.89 18.23
C GLY A 47 1.89 -3.16 17.77
N GLY A 48 1.44 -3.22 16.52
CA GLY A 48 0.77 -4.39 15.95
C GLY A 48 1.75 -5.49 15.53
N PRO A 49 1.29 -6.74 15.41
CA PRO A 49 2.12 -7.83 14.89
C PRO A 49 2.49 -7.56 13.42
N LEU A 50 3.72 -7.90 13.06
CA LEU A 50 4.22 -7.76 11.70
C LEU A 50 3.55 -8.77 10.75
N PRO A 51 3.51 -8.51 9.44
CA PRO A 51 3.00 -9.47 8.46
C PRO A 51 3.60 -10.88 8.60
N GLU A 52 4.90 -10.97 8.89
CA GLU A 52 5.64 -12.23 9.10
C GLU A 52 5.14 -13.02 10.32
N GLU A 53 4.63 -12.32 11.35
CA GLU A 53 4.03 -12.93 12.53
C GLU A 53 2.58 -13.37 12.28
N LEU A 54 1.91 -12.71 11.33
CA LEU A 54 0.51 -12.96 10.99
C LEU A 54 0.34 -14.06 9.95
N LEU A 55 1.15 -14.08 8.89
CA LEU A 55 1.03 -15.02 7.77
C LEU A 55 0.95 -16.49 8.22
N PRO A 56 1.77 -17.00 9.16
CA PRO A 56 1.66 -18.39 9.65
C PRO A 56 0.35 -18.70 10.39
N ARG A 57 -0.37 -17.67 10.83
CA ARG A 57 -1.61 -17.80 11.62
C ARG A 57 -2.86 -17.78 10.76
N VAL A 58 -2.77 -17.25 9.54
CA VAL A 58 -3.87 -17.21 8.57
C VAL A 58 -4.27 -18.65 8.20
N LYS A 59 -5.56 -18.89 8.03
CA LYS A 59 -6.13 -20.24 7.77
C LYS A 59 -6.70 -20.39 6.36
N CYS A 60 -6.61 -19.35 5.55
CA CYS A 60 -7.00 -19.34 4.15
C CYS A 60 -5.77 -19.13 3.26
N PRO A 61 -5.86 -19.50 1.98
CA PRO A 61 -4.92 -19.08 0.96
C PRO A 61 -4.62 -17.58 1.02
N VAL A 62 -3.35 -17.22 0.88
CA VAL A 62 -2.90 -15.83 0.79
C VAL A 62 -2.25 -15.60 -0.56
N LEU A 63 -2.67 -14.52 -1.22
CA LEU A 63 -1.97 -13.96 -2.36
C LEU A 63 -1.24 -12.69 -1.91
N VAL A 64 0.02 -12.55 -2.29
CA VAL A 64 0.78 -11.32 -2.06
C VAL A 64 0.95 -10.61 -3.40
N ALA A 65 0.57 -9.34 -3.48
CA ALA A 65 0.77 -8.51 -4.66
C ALA A 65 1.70 -7.33 -4.34
N TRP A 66 2.62 -7.00 -5.24
CA TRP A 66 3.65 -5.98 -5.00
C TRP A 66 3.87 -5.08 -6.20
N GLY A 67 4.01 -3.77 -5.99
CA GLY A 67 4.31 -2.82 -7.05
C GLY A 67 5.76 -2.91 -7.51
N GLU A 68 6.01 -3.17 -8.80
CA GLU A 68 7.36 -3.27 -9.34
C GLU A 68 8.18 -1.97 -9.16
N LYS A 69 7.49 -0.83 -9.19
CA LYS A 69 8.07 0.52 -9.15
C LYS A 69 7.82 1.22 -7.81
N ASP A 70 7.55 0.46 -6.75
CA ASP A 70 7.44 0.99 -5.40
C ASP A 70 8.77 1.66 -4.98
N PRO A 71 8.80 2.98 -4.71
CA PRO A 71 10.01 3.67 -4.31
C PRO A 71 10.28 3.62 -2.80
N TRP A 72 9.37 3.04 -2.01
CA TRP A 72 9.44 3.01 -0.55
C TRP A 72 9.76 1.60 -0.05
N GLU A 73 9.16 0.59 -0.65
CA GLU A 73 9.32 -0.81 -0.24
C GLU A 73 9.94 -1.66 -1.37
N PRO A 74 11.26 -1.94 -1.30
CA PRO A 74 11.97 -2.69 -2.34
C PRO A 74 11.32 -4.05 -2.65
N LEU A 75 11.17 -4.36 -3.94
CA LEU A 75 10.55 -5.59 -4.42
C LEU A 75 11.14 -6.88 -3.80
N GLU A 76 12.44 -6.89 -3.54
CA GLU A 76 13.12 -8.05 -2.92
C GLU A 76 12.63 -8.35 -1.49
N LEU A 77 12.21 -7.32 -0.73
CA LEU A 77 11.57 -7.53 0.57
C LEU A 77 10.23 -8.23 0.39
N GLY A 78 9.43 -7.77 -0.58
CA GLY A 78 8.16 -8.40 -0.92
C GLY A 78 8.30 -9.86 -1.30
N ARG A 79 9.30 -10.19 -2.14
CA ARG A 79 9.54 -11.57 -2.59
C ARG A 79 9.82 -12.54 -1.43
N ALA A 80 10.34 -12.06 -0.30
CA ALA A 80 10.54 -12.91 0.87
C ALA A 80 9.22 -13.51 1.40
N TYR A 81 8.08 -12.83 1.21
CA TYR A 81 6.77 -13.34 1.62
C TYR A 81 6.32 -14.59 0.85
N ALA A 82 6.87 -14.84 -0.35
CA ALA A 82 6.57 -16.06 -1.11
C ALA A 82 7.08 -17.35 -0.42
N SER A 83 7.92 -17.23 0.62
CA SER A 83 8.47 -18.37 1.35
C SER A 83 7.57 -18.88 2.48
N PHE A 84 6.46 -18.20 2.80
CA PHE A 84 5.52 -18.64 3.83
C PHE A 84 4.56 -19.69 3.26
N ASP A 85 4.36 -20.79 3.98
CA ASP A 85 3.49 -21.92 3.56
C ASP A 85 2.04 -21.49 3.23
N THR A 86 1.56 -20.41 3.84
CA THR A 86 0.21 -19.87 3.65
C THR A 86 0.06 -19.06 2.36
N VAL A 87 1.16 -18.65 1.73
CA VAL A 87 1.17 -17.83 0.52
C VAL A 87 1.19 -18.75 -0.69
N GLU A 88 0.12 -18.71 -1.49
CA GLU A 88 -0.02 -19.55 -2.69
C GLU A 88 0.71 -18.97 -3.90
N ASP A 89 0.75 -17.65 -4.01
CA ASP A 89 1.41 -16.96 -5.11
C ASP A 89 1.87 -15.53 -4.71
N PHE A 90 2.88 -15.05 -5.42
CA PHE A 90 3.44 -13.71 -5.29
C PHE A 90 3.40 -13.01 -6.66
N VAL A 91 2.52 -12.03 -6.79
CA VAL A 91 2.25 -11.33 -8.04
C VAL A 91 2.98 -9.98 -8.07
N VAL A 92 3.88 -9.83 -9.03
CA VAL A 92 4.49 -8.53 -9.33
C VAL A 92 3.57 -7.75 -10.26
N LEU A 93 3.18 -6.56 -9.83
CA LEU A 93 2.33 -5.65 -10.58
C LEU A 93 3.23 -4.69 -11.39
N PRO A 94 3.36 -4.91 -12.72
CA PRO A 94 4.26 -4.12 -13.55
C PRO A 94 3.82 -2.66 -13.59
N ASN A 95 4.78 -1.74 -13.58
CA ASN A 95 4.55 -0.28 -13.58
C ASN A 95 3.71 0.25 -12.41
N ALA A 96 3.45 -0.54 -11.36
CA ALA A 96 2.73 -0.07 -10.18
C ALA A 96 3.70 0.46 -9.10
N GLY A 97 3.29 1.52 -8.41
CA GLY A 97 4.01 2.08 -7.27
C GLY A 97 3.57 1.48 -5.93
N ASN A 98 3.73 2.24 -4.84
CA ASN A 98 3.40 1.84 -3.46
C ASN A 98 1.90 1.63 -3.19
N CYS A 99 1.03 2.27 -3.97
CA CYS A 99 -0.42 2.16 -3.78
C CYS A 99 -1.10 1.48 -4.99
N PRO A 100 -0.74 0.22 -5.33
CA PRO A 100 -1.25 -0.44 -6.53
C PRO A 100 -2.79 -0.56 -6.55
N GLN A 101 -3.41 -0.71 -5.37
CA GLN A 101 -4.85 -0.89 -5.19
C GLN A 101 -5.71 0.28 -5.67
N VAL A 102 -5.16 1.50 -5.68
CA VAL A 102 -5.95 2.70 -6.01
C VAL A 102 -6.03 2.91 -7.53
N LEU A 103 -5.02 2.48 -8.27
CA LEU A 103 -4.96 2.65 -9.73
C LEU A 103 -5.43 1.41 -10.49
N MET A 104 -5.31 0.23 -9.90
CA MET A 104 -5.76 -1.00 -10.52
C MET A 104 -7.24 -1.26 -10.23
N LYS A 105 -8.10 -0.46 -10.85
CA LYS A 105 -9.57 -0.61 -10.74
C LYS A 105 -10.06 -1.99 -11.21
N HIS A 106 -9.24 -2.75 -11.95
CA HIS A 106 -9.55 -4.08 -12.50
C HIS A 106 -8.41 -5.08 -12.24
N LEU A 107 -7.95 -5.20 -11.00
CA LEU A 107 -7.12 -6.34 -10.61
C LEU A 107 -7.97 -7.62 -10.75
N THR A 108 -7.87 -8.28 -11.90
CA THR A 108 -8.44 -9.61 -12.11
C THR A 108 -7.31 -10.59 -11.77
N LEU A 109 -7.23 -10.93 -10.49
CA LEU A 109 -6.35 -11.98 -9.97
C LEU A 109 -7.09 -13.32 -10.04
#